data_AF-A0A0W0R4W2-F1
#
_entry.id   AF-A0A0W0R4W2-F1
#
_cell.length_a   1.000
_cell.length_b   1.000
_cell.length_c   1.000
_cell.angle_alpha   90.00
_cell.angle_beta   90.00
_cell.angle_gamma   90.00
#
_symmetry.space_group_name_H-M   'P 1'
#
loop_
_entity.id
_entity.type
_entity.pdbx_description
1 polymer ?
#
loop_
_entity_poly.entity_id
_entity_poly.type
_entity_poly.pdbx_seq_one_letter_code
_entity_poly.pdbx_strand_id
1 'polypeptide(L)'
;MGLKDIPIVVESGKKYTTENGVVAIKDGIKTTEENYERLPKPHWLRIVNNTSAAYMQVKERVREHKLATVCEEAKCPNIAECWSHGTATIMLMGAVCTRACRFCSVDTGNPHGWLDSNEPENTAKTVELMNLDYVVLTSVNRDDLPDGGAKHYADTIRAIKKRCPKTKIEALTPDFQGKTEDVAILLDSGVDVFAQNVETIERLTHPVRDNRAGYWQTLNVLAFAKTYRPDVLTKTSLMLGLGETDEEVIATMDDLKQKNVDILTLGQYLQPTKNHLPIERYVTPETFTRLREIGLQKGFFEVASGPLVRSSYRADRVFKKDNLGLQL
;
A
#
# COMPACT_ATOMS: atom_id res chain seq x y z
N MET A 1 2.27 -29.98 25.45
CA MET A 1 2.02 -29.27 24.17
C MET A 1 0.97 -30.08 23.45
N GLY A 2 -0.30 -29.68 23.55
CA GLY A 2 -1.41 -30.46 23.01
C GLY A 2 -1.54 -30.24 21.51
N LEU A 3 -2.06 -31.22 20.78
CA LEU A 3 -2.38 -31.13 19.34
C LEU A 3 -3.33 -29.95 18.97
N LYS A 4 -3.86 -29.21 19.95
CA LYS A 4 -4.71 -28.01 19.77
C LYS A 4 -3.92 -26.73 19.50
N ASP A 5 -2.60 -26.73 19.68
CA ASP A 5 -1.76 -25.53 19.52
C ASP A 5 -0.98 -25.50 18.19
N ILE A 6 -1.29 -26.41 17.25
CA ILE A 6 -0.70 -26.37 15.91
C ILE A 6 -1.52 -25.36 15.07
N PRO A 7 -0.95 -24.20 14.69
CA PRO A 7 -1.66 -23.26 13.84
C PRO A 7 -1.99 -23.94 12.52
N ILE A 8 -3.28 -23.95 12.15
CA ILE A 8 -3.71 -24.42 10.83
C ILE A 8 -3.20 -23.39 9.81
N VAL A 9 -2.12 -23.74 9.12
CA VAL A 9 -1.59 -22.91 8.03
C VAL A 9 -2.50 -23.12 6.82
N VAL A 10 -3.31 -22.11 6.50
CA VAL A 10 -4.13 -22.11 5.29
C VAL A 10 -3.22 -21.85 4.08
N GLU A 11 -3.23 -22.74 3.11
CA GLU A 11 -2.45 -22.58 1.89
C GLU A 11 -3.00 -21.45 0.98
N SER A 12 -2.08 -20.77 0.28
CA SER A 12 -2.41 -19.73 -0.70
C SER A 12 -3.42 -20.22 -1.75
N GLY A 13 -4.48 -19.45 -1.96
CA GLY A 13 -5.54 -19.73 -2.92
C GLY A 13 -6.62 -20.70 -2.44
N LYS A 14 -6.55 -21.18 -1.19
CA LYS A 14 -7.62 -21.95 -0.57
C LYS A 14 -8.63 -21.03 0.13
N LYS A 15 -9.89 -21.49 0.17
CA LYS A 15 -10.98 -20.83 0.89
C LYS A 15 -10.87 -21.18 2.38
N TYR A 16 -11.05 -20.20 3.25
CA TYR A 16 -11.12 -20.41 4.70
C TYR A 16 -12.05 -19.39 5.37
N THR A 17 -12.30 -19.57 6.66
CA THR A 17 -13.06 -18.62 7.48
C THR A 17 -12.11 -17.93 8.45
N THR A 18 -12.08 -16.60 8.41
CA THR A 18 -11.31 -15.76 9.34
C THR A 18 -11.84 -15.87 10.77
N GLU A 19 -11.06 -15.40 11.74
CA GLU A 19 -11.48 -15.34 13.15
C GLU A 19 -12.79 -14.55 13.35
N ASN A 20 -13.04 -13.55 12.50
CA ASN A 20 -14.25 -12.72 12.54
C ASN A 20 -15.41 -13.32 11.72
N GLY A 21 -15.32 -14.59 11.29
CA GLY A 21 -16.40 -15.29 10.58
C GLY A 21 -16.51 -14.96 9.09
N VAL A 22 -15.62 -14.12 8.54
CA VAL A 22 -15.60 -13.79 7.11
C VAL A 22 -15.02 -14.94 6.31
N VAL A 23 -15.72 -15.40 5.28
CA VAL A 23 -15.21 -16.40 4.35
C VAL A 23 -14.36 -15.72 3.28
N ALA A 24 -13.08 -16.11 3.17
CA ALA A 24 -12.11 -15.47 2.29
C ALA A 24 -11.25 -16.49 1.52
N ILE A 25 -10.59 -16.02 0.46
CA ILE A 25 -9.53 -16.74 -0.26
C ILE A 25 -8.19 -16.25 0.29
N LYS A 26 -7.39 -17.18 0.82
CA LYS A 26 -6.06 -16.86 1.35
C LYS A 26 -5.15 -16.32 0.24
N ASP A 27 -4.47 -15.22 0.52
CA ASP A 27 -3.65 -14.44 -0.40
C ASP A 27 -4.39 -13.95 -1.65
N GLY A 28 -5.71 -13.79 -1.56
CA GLY A 28 -6.53 -13.05 -2.53
C GLY A 28 -6.84 -13.76 -3.86
N ILE A 29 -5.96 -14.64 -4.32
CA ILE A 29 -6.02 -15.28 -5.64
C ILE A 29 -6.16 -16.80 -5.51
N LYS A 30 -7.23 -17.35 -6.10
CA LYS A 30 -7.49 -18.80 -6.12
C LYS A 30 -6.34 -19.55 -6.80
N THR A 31 -6.08 -20.76 -6.33
CA THR A 31 -5.13 -21.66 -6.99
C THR A 31 -5.57 -21.93 -8.42
N THR A 32 -4.64 -21.81 -9.37
CA THR A 32 -4.80 -22.22 -10.76
C THR A 32 -3.86 -23.39 -11.07
N GLU A 33 -4.15 -24.16 -12.11
CA GLU A 33 -3.28 -25.25 -12.59
C GLU A 33 -2.18 -24.76 -13.54
N GLU A 34 -2.19 -23.46 -13.88
CA GLU A 34 -1.23 -22.84 -14.78
C GLU A 34 0.15 -22.75 -14.11
N ASN A 35 1.16 -23.32 -14.78
CA ASN A 35 2.56 -23.21 -14.36
C ASN A 35 3.29 -22.30 -15.34
N TYR A 36 3.85 -21.20 -14.83
CA TYR A 36 4.72 -20.32 -15.58
C TYR A 36 6.18 -20.57 -15.19
N GLU A 37 7.08 -20.50 -16.18
CA GLU A 37 8.51 -20.54 -15.91
C GLU A 37 8.93 -19.27 -15.14
N ARG A 38 9.62 -19.45 -14.01
CA ARG A 38 10.04 -18.32 -13.17
C ARG A 38 11.35 -17.74 -13.68
N LEU A 39 11.36 -16.44 -13.92
CA LEU A 39 12.60 -15.72 -14.19
C LEU A 39 13.56 -15.82 -12.99
N PRO A 40 14.85 -16.14 -13.22
CA PRO A 40 15.83 -16.23 -12.15
C PRO A 40 16.02 -14.87 -11.48
N LYS A 41 15.99 -14.86 -10.15
CA LYS A 41 16.14 -13.62 -9.38
C LYS A 41 17.55 -13.03 -9.60
N PRO A 42 17.66 -11.76 -10.00
CA PRO A 42 18.96 -11.17 -10.25
C PRO A 42 19.72 -10.90 -8.95
N HIS A 43 21.05 -10.85 -9.06
CA HIS A 43 21.93 -10.75 -7.89
C HIS A 43 21.81 -9.44 -7.12
N TRP A 44 21.40 -8.34 -7.76
CA TRP A 44 21.19 -7.03 -7.13
C TRP A 44 19.90 -6.97 -6.29
N LEU A 45 18.95 -7.87 -6.54
CA LEU A 45 17.68 -7.91 -5.82
C LEU A 45 17.82 -8.77 -4.55
N ARG A 46 18.61 -8.29 -3.59
CA ARG A 46 18.82 -8.95 -2.28
C ARG A 46 18.05 -8.24 -1.19
N ILE A 47 17.27 -9.01 -0.43
CA ILE A 47 16.52 -8.52 0.72
C ILE A 47 17.39 -8.78 1.94
N VAL A 48 17.62 -7.75 2.75
CA VAL A 48 18.41 -7.87 3.98
C VAL A 48 17.44 -8.01 5.15
N ASN A 49 17.38 -9.20 5.75
CA ASN A 49 16.55 -9.45 6.93
C ASN A 49 17.34 -9.12 8.21
N ASN A 50 17.34 -7.85 8.61
CA ASN A 50 17.91 -7.42 9.88
C ASN A 50 16.80 -7.24 10.91
N THR A 51 16.56 -8.27 11.73
CA THR A 51 15.67 -8.15 12.89
C THR A 51 16.40 -7.42 14.02
N SER A 52 15.72 -6.46 14.66
CA SER A 52 16.25 -5.66 15.76
C SER A 52 15.32 -5.73 16.97
N ALA A 53 15.77 -5.25 18.14
CA ALA A 53 14.91 -5.11 19.30
C ALA A 53 13.70 -4.18 19.02
N ALA A 54 13.91 -3.11 18.25
CA ALA A 54 12.84 -2.22 17.82
C ALA A 54 11.79 -2.94 16.96
N TYR A 55 12.23 -3.78 16.01
CA TYR A 55 11.31 -4.63 15.22
C TYR A 55 10.42 -5.51 16.12
N MET A 56 11.00 -6.17 17.14
CA MET A 56 10.24 -7.04 18.04
C MET A 56 9.21 -6.27 18.87
N GLN A 57 9.57 -5.06 19.34
CA GLN A 57 8.65 -4.20 20.09
C GLN A 57 7.46 -3.74 19.23
N VAL A 58 7.70 -3.34 17.98
CA VAL A 58 6.61 -2.98 17.06
C VAL A 58 5.69 -4.18 16.81
N LYS A 59 6.28 -5.36 16.60
CA LYS A 59 5.52 -6.61 16.38
C LYS A 59 4.60 -6.97 17.54
N GLU A 60 5.11 -6.85 18.77
CA GLU A 60 4.34 -7.15 19.97
C GLU A 60 3.16 -6.18 20.13
N ARG A 61 3.38 -4.89 19.92
CA ARG A 61 2.34 -3.86 20.02
C ARG A 61 1.24 -4.00 18.98
N VAL A 62 1.61 -4.29 17.73
CA VAL A 62 0.65 -4.56 16.65
C VAL A 62 -0.29 -5.71 17.04
N ARG A 63 0.26 -6.79 17.63
CA ARG A 63 -0.51 -7.94 18.11
C ARG A 63 -1.37 -7.62 19.32
N GLU A 64 -0.82 -6.95 20.33
CA GLU A 64 -1.52 -6.56 21.55
C GLU A 64 -2.77 -5.72 21.25
N HIS A 65 -2.66 -4.82 20.27
CA HIS A 65 -3.75 -3.94 19.86
C HIS A 65 -4.63 -4.49 18.72
N LYS A 66 -4.43 -5.75 18.32
CA LYS A 66 -5.21 -6.44 17.27
C LYS A 66 -5.26 -5.67 15.95
N LEU A 67 -4.15 -5.02 15.58
CA LEU A 67 -4.06 -4.26 14.34
C LEU A 67 -3.57 -5.14 13.19
N ALA A 68 -4.14 -4.94 12.00
CA ALA A 68 -3.56 -5.48 10.78
C ALA A 68 -2.48 -4.53 10.25
N THR A 69 -1.44 -5.08 9.63
CA THR A 69 -0.43 -4.28 8.92
C THR A 69 -0.27 -4.78 7.50
N VAL A 70 -0.20 -3.86 6.53
CA VAL A 70 0.09 -4.25 5.14
C VAL A 70 1.49 -4.85 5.03
N CYS A 71 2.38 -4.52 5.96
CA CYS A 71 3.72 -5.10 6.02
C CYS A 71 3.67 -6.62 6.17
N GLU A 72 2.78 -7.13 7.03
CA GLU A 72 2.57 -8.57 7.23
C GLU A 72 1.67 -9.16 6.13
N GLU A 73 0.50 -8.55 5.89
CA GLU A 73 -0.51 -9.11 4.97
C GLU A 73 -0.06 -9.10 3.50
N ALA A 74 0.74 -8.12 3.07
CA ALA A 74 1.29 -8.07 1.72
C ALA A 74 2.68 -8.72 1.58
N LYS A 75 3.15 -9.44 2.61
CA LYS A 75 4.45 -10.15 2.62
C LYS A 75 5.63 -9.22 2.27
N CYS A 76 5.64 -8.03 2.87
CA CYS A 76 6.57 -6.98 2.50
C CYS A 76 8.03 -7.38 2.82
N PRO A 77 8.94 -7.32 1.84
CA PRO A 77 10.35 -7.65 2.08
C PRO A 77 11.06 -6.65 3.01
N ASN A 78 10.51 -5.45 3.19
CA ASN A 78 11.14 -4.35 3.93
C ASN A 78 10.67 -4.26 5.39
N ILE A 79 9.81 -5.18 5.86
CA ILE A 79 9.17 -5.08 7.19
C ILE A 79 10.19 -4.92 8.32
N ALA A 80 11.29 -5.68 8.27
CA ALA A 80 12.32 -5.65 9.31
C ALA A 80 13.04 -4.30 9.35
N GLU A 81 13.35 -3.74 8.18
CA GLU A 81 14.00 -2.43 8.06
C GLU A 81 13.06 -1.30 8.51
N CYS A 82 11.83 -1.24 7.98
CA CYS A 82 10.88 -0.16 8.28
C CYS A 82 10.54 -0.10 9.76
N TRP A 83 10.23 -1.25 10.38
CA TRP A 83 9.87 -1.28 11.80
C TRP A 83 11.06 -0.98 12.70
N SER A 84 12.28 -1.31 12.27
CA SER A 84 13.49 -0.94 13.02
C SER A 84 13.76 0.58 13.02
N HIS A 85 13.27 1.31 12.02
CA HIS A 85 13.39 2.76 11.92
C HIS A 85 12.19 3.52 12.53
N GLY A 86 11.26 2.82 13.19
CA GLY A 86 10.07 3.47 13.73
C GLY A 86 9.16 4.02 12.65
N THR A 87 8.99 3.30 11.54
CA THR A 87 7.92 3.56 10.55
C THR A 87 7.06 2.32 10.42
N ALA A 88 5.75 2.49 10.59
CA ALA A 88 4.77 1.42 10.43
C ALA A 88 3.67 1.85 9.45
N THR A 89 3.21 0.89 8.67
CA THR A 89 2.02 1.05 7.84
C THR A 89 0.90 0.22 8.42
N ILE A 90 -0.08 0.90 9.02
CA ILE A 90 -1.24 0.27 9.65
C ILE A 90 -2.30 0.07 8.58
N MET A 91 -2.85 -1.14 8.50
CA MET A 91 -3.92 -1.47 7.58
C MET A 91 -5.26 -1.49 8.33
N LEU A 92 -6.11 -0.54 7.99
CA LEU A 92 -7.43 -0.36 8.55
C LEU A 92 -8.46 -1.28 7.90
N MET A 93 -9.56 -1.48 8.61
CA MET A 93 -10.76 -2.20 8.20
C MET A 93 -10.54 -3.69 7.98
N GLY A 94 -9.59 -4.25 8.72
CA GLY A 94 -9.24 -5.67 8.74
C GLY A 94 -8.32 -6.12 7.60
N ALA A 95 -8.28 -7.43 7.36
CA ALA A 95 -7.36 -8.09 6.42
C ALA A 95 -8.05 -8.76 5.22
N VAL A 96 -9.36 -8.53 5.03
CA VAL A 96 -10.14 -9.10 3.93
C VAL A 96 -10.67 -8.00 3.02
N CYS A 97 -10.26 -8.03 1.76
CA CYS A 97 -10.60 -7.06 0.74
C CYS A 97 -11.80 -7.52 -0.13
N THR A 98 -12.68 -6.59 -0.47
CA THR A 98 -13.78 -6.84 -1.42
C THR A 98 -13.34 -6.91 -2.88
N ARG A 99 -12.05 -6.64 -3.15
CA ARG A 99 -11.43 -6.60 -4.48
C ARG A 99 -10.27 -7.57 -4.60
N ALA A 100 -10.07 -8.09 -5.82
CA ALA A 100 -9.08 -9.13 -6.12
C ALA A 100 -8.06 -8.64 -7.18
N CYS A 101 -7.24 -7.66 -6.83
CA CYS A 101 -6.13 -7.25 -7.70
C CYS A 101 -5.11 -8.39 -7.84
N ARG A 102 -4.71 -8.75 -9.06
CA ARG A 102 -3.92 -9.96 -9.37
C ARG A 102 -2.46 -9.91 -8.90
N PHE A 103 -2.02 -8.75 -8.41
CA PHE A 103 -0.70 -8.53 -7.80
C PHE A 103 -0.73 -8.56 -6.26
N CYS A 104 -1.91 -8.45 -5.65
CA CYS A 104 -2.06 -8.20 -4.21
C CYS A 104 -2.34 -9.50 -3.44
N SER A 105 -1.63 -9.70 -2.34
CA SER A 105 -1.75 -10.89 -1.47
C SER A 105 -2.60 -10.68 -0.22
N VAL A 106 -3.36 -9.59 -0.15
CA VAL A 106 -4.41 -9.45 0.86
C VAL A 106 -5.54 -10.43 0.54
N ASP A 107 -6.12 -11.05 1.56
CA ASP A 107 -7.19 -12.03 1.38
C ASP A 107 -8.42 -11.40 0.71
N THR A 108 -9.09 -12.13 -0.18
CA THR A 108 -10.30 -11.65 -0.89
C THR A 108 -11.55 -12.28 -0.29
N GLY A 109 -12.55 -11.47 0.06
CA GLY A 109 -13.83 -11.92 0.60
C GLY A 109 -14.82 -10.77 0.74
N ASN A 110 -15.94 -11.00 1.45
CA ASN A 110 -16.91 -9.96 1.74
C ASN A 110 -17.15 -9.87 3.26
N PRO A 111 -16.72 -8.79 3.93
CA PRO A 111 -16.94 -8.61 5.36
C PRO A 111 -18.40 -8.33 5.78
N HIS A 112 -19.33 -8.16 4.83
CA HIS A 112 -20.76 -7.94 5.06
C HIS A 112 -21.07 -6.78 6.02
N GLY A 113 -20.34 -5.67 5.88
CA GLY A 113 -20.50 -4.46 6.69
C GLY A 113 -19.83 -4.54 8.06
N TRP A 114 -19.22 -5.67 8.44
CA TRP A 114 -18.50 -5.78 9.71
C TRP A 114 -17.33 -4.78 9.76
N LEU A 115 -17.22 -4.03 10.86
CA LEU A 115 -16.18 -3.02 11.06
C LEU A 115 -15.98 -2.84 12.57
N ASP A 116 -14.73 -2.86 13.04
CA ASP A 116 -14.44 -2.63 14.46
C ASP A 116 -14.53 -1.14 14.79
N SER A 117 -15.55 -0.75 15.55
CA SER A 117 -15.75 0.64 15.99
C SER A 117 -14.62 1.19 16.87
N ASN A 118 -13.81 0.32 17.48
CA ASN A 118 -12.68 0.73 18.33
C ASN A 118 -11.36 0.85 17.56
N GLU A 119 -11.28 0.40 16.30
CA GLU A 119 -10.07 0.46 15.49
C GLU A 119 -9.45 1.87 15.41
N PRO A 120 -10.22 2.98 15.27
CA PRO A 120 -9.67 4.33 15.27
C PRO A 120 -8.90 4.69 16.55
N GLU A 121 -9.49 4.41 17.72
CA GLU A 121 -8.87 4.71 19.02
C GLU A 121 -7.72 3.76 19.33
N ASN A 122 -7.81 2.48 18.96
CA ASN A 122 -6.73 1.51 19.14
C ASN A 122 -5.52 1.84 18.25
N THR A 123 -5.78 2.27 17.01
CA THR A 123 -4.74 2.77 16.10
C THR A 123 -4.06 4.00 16.69
N ALA A 124 -4.83 4.97 17.18
CA ALA A 124 -4.29 6.20 17.78
C ALA A 124 -3.44 5.92 19.03
N LYS A 125 -3.87 5.00 19.91
CA LYS A 125 -3.07 4.54 21.05
C LYS A 125 -1.77 3.87 20.61
N THR A 126 -1.81 3.06 19.56
CA THR A 126 -0.63 2.37 19.05
C THR A 126 0.39 3.37 18.49
N VAL A 127 -0.07 4.35 17.71
CA VAL A 127 0.79 5.42 17.18
C VAL A 127 1.42 6.24 18.31
N GLU A 128 0.64 6.58 19.35
CA GLU A 128 1.12 7.26 20.56
C GLU A 128 2.20 6.46 21.29
N LEU A 129 1.94 5.17 21.55
CA LEU A 129 2.88 4.28 22.23
C LEU A 129 4.18 4.14 21.42
N MET A 130 4.06 4.00 20.10
CA MET A 130 5.21 3.90 19.18
C MET A 130 5.98 5.21 19.02
N ASN A 131 5.43 6.34 19.49
CA ASN A 131 6.03 7.66 19.40
C ASN A 131 6.53 7.99 17.98
N LEU A 132 5.65 7.76 16.99
CA LEU A 132 5.99 7.91 15.57
C LEU A 132 5.90 9.38 15.16
N ASP A 133 6.94 9.89 14.51
CA ASP A 133 6.89 11.20 13.84
C ASP A 133 6.07 11.14 12.54
N TYR A 134 6.00 9.97 11.91
CA TYR A 134 5.29 9.72 10.65
C TYR A 134 4.60 8.35 10.68
N VAL A 135 3.33 8.30 10.27
CA VAL A 135 2.58 7.04 10.11
C VAL A 135 1.90 7.00 8.75
N VAL A 136 1.92 5.82 8.12
CA VAL A 136 1.13 5.55 6.93
C VAL A 136 -0.09 4.73 7.33
N LEU A 137 -1.27 5.19 6.97
CA LEU A 137 -2.52 4.44 7.08
C LEU A 137 -2.91 3.94 5.69
N THR A 138 -3.21 2.66 5.58
CA THR A 138 -3.83 2.09 4.39
C THR A 138 -5.01 1.22 4.79
N SER A 139 -5.67 0.56 3.84
CA SER A 139 -6.81 -0.30 4.13
C SER A 139 -7.05 -1.26 2.98
N VAL A 140 -7.85 -2.27 3.28
CA VAL A 140 -8.54 -3.03 2.25
C VAL A 140 -9.62 -2.19 1.55
N ASN A 141 -10.10 -2.65 0.39
CA ASN A 141 -11.32 -2.10 -0.20
C ASN A 141 -12.54 -2.66 0.55
N ARG A 142 -13.50 -1.78 0.83
CA ARG A 142 -14.75 -2.08 1.55
C ARG A 142 -15.96 -1.66 0.73
N ASP A 143 -16.09 -2.23 -0.47
CA ASP A 143 -17.25 -1.95 -1.36
C ASP A 143 -18.59 -2.42 -0.73
N ASP A 144 -18.55 -3.16 0.38
CA ASP A 144 -19.69 -3.53 1.21
C ASP A 144 -20.16 -2.41 2.15
N LEU A 145 -19.39 -1.32 2.30
CA LEU A 145 -19.77 -0.13 3.04
C LEU A 145 -20.27 0.99 2.10
N PRO A 146 -21.29 1.78 2.49
CA PRO A 146 -21.84 2.83 1.63
C PRO A 146 -20.84 3.90 1.15
N ASP A 147 -19.88 4.26 2.01
CA ASP A 147 -18.83 5.27 1.81
C ASP A 147 -17.46 4.65 1.49
N GLY A 148 -17.41 3.35 1.23
CA GLY A 148 -16.17 2.61 1.02
C GLY A 148 -15.19 2.62 2.21
N GLY A 149 -15.63 3.06 3.40
CA GLY A 149 -14.79 3.22 4.59
C GLY A 149 -14.14 4.60 4.78
N ALA A 150 -14.51 5.60 3.96
CA ALA A 150 -13.93 6.94 4.04
C ALA A 150 -14.10 7.60 5.43
N LYS A 151 -15.28 7.46 6.04
CA LYS A 151 -15.51 7.98 7.40
C LYS A 151 -14.60 7.29 8.42
N HIS A 152 -14.38 5.98 8.28
CA HIS A 152 -13.54 5.23 9.21
C HIS A 152 -12.08 5.69 9.15
N TYR A 153 -11.55 5.92 7.95
CA TYR A 153 -10.25 6.59 7.78
C TYR A 153 -10.20 7.93 8.48
N ALA A 154 -11.20 8.79 8.22
CA ALA A 154 -11.21 10.15 8.74
C ALA A 154 -11.27 10.17 10.27
N ASP A 155 -12.05 9.27 10.88
CA ASP A 155 -12.14 9.11 12.32
C ASP A 155 -10.80 8.64 12.92
N THR A 156 -10.12 7.69 12.28
CA THR A 156 -8.78 7.23 12.68
C THR A 156 -7.75 8.35 12.63
N ILE A 157 -7.74 9.13 11.56
CA ILE A 157 -6.81 10.26 11.40
C ILE A 157 -7.06 11.31 12.50
N ARG A 158 -8.32 11.67 12.76
CA ARG A 158 -8.69 12.61 13.82
C ARG A 158 -8.30 12.09 15.21
N ALA A 159 -8.50 10.80 15.48
CA ALA A 159 -8.11 10.17 16.73
C ALA A 159 -6.58 10.24 16.94
N ILE A 160 -5.79 9.96 15.90
CA ILE A 160 -4.33 10.10 15.96
C ILE A 160 -3.95 11.55 16.19
N LYS A 161 -4.46 12.51 15.40
CA LYS A 161 -4.13 13.94 15.55
C LYS A 161 -4.48 14.51 16.93
N LYS A 162 -5.54 14.00 17.56
CA LYS A 162 -5.93 14.39 18.93
C LYS A 162 -4.89 13.97 19.97
N ARG A 163 -4.32 12.77 19.86
CA ARG A 163 -3.31 12.24 20.79
C ARG A 163 -1.90 12.68 20.45
N CYS A 164 -1.58 12.70 19.15
CA CYS A 164 -0.26 12.91 18.60
C CYS A 164 -0.30 14.06 17.57
N PRO A 165 -0.53 15.31 17.99
CA PRO A 165 -0.76 16.43 17.08
C PRO A 165 0.43 16.76 16.16
N LYS A 166 1.64 16.32 16.54
CA LYS A 166 2.86 16.51 15.73
C LYS A 166 3.08 15.42 14.70
N THR A 167 2.47 14.24 14.87
CA THR A 167 2.66 13.11 13.95
C THR A 167 2.08 13.44 12.59
N LYS A 168 2.90 13.25 11.56
CA LYS A 168 2.50 13.37 10.16
C LYS A 168 1.82 12.09 9.70
N ILE A 169 0.75 12.25 8.91
CA ILE A 169 -0.09 11.13 8.51
C ILE A 169 -0.22 11.11 6.99
N GLU A 170 0.18 10.00 6.40
CA GLU A 170 -0.09 9.64 5.00
C GLU A 170 -1.24 8.64 4.95
N ALA A 171 -2.26 8.92 4.14
CA ALA A 171 -3.35 7.99 3.89
C ALA A 171 -3.19 7.41 2.48
N LEU A 172 -2.85 6.12 2.37
CA LEU A 172 -2.86 5.34 1.14
C LEU A 172 -4.21 4.65 0.99
N THR A 173 -5.12 5.27 0.25
CA THR A 173 -6.54 4.97 0.30
C THR A 173 -6.99 4.04 -0.83
N PRO A 174 -8.15 3.38 -0.70
CA PRO A 174 -8.96 2.94 -1.83
C PRO A 174 -9.33 4.10 -2.77
N ASP A 175 -9.92 3.76 -3.92
CA ASP A 175 -10.39 4.78 -4.87
C ASP A 175 -11.79 5.31 -4.54
N PHE A 176 -12.45 4.76 -3.51
CA PHE A 176 -13.83 5.06 -3.13
C PHE A 176 -14.80 5.02 -4.32
N GLN A 177 -14.52 4.16 -5.31
CA GLN A 177 -15.26 4.07 -6.58
C GLN A 177 -15.33 5.40 -7.35
N GLY A 178 -14.37 6.30 -7.13
CA GLY A 178 -14.33 7.63 -7.74
C GLY A 178 -15.28 8.65 -7.12
N LYS A 179 -15.96 8.33 -6.01
CA LYS A 179 -16.88 9.24 -5.33
C LYS A 179 -16.12 10.35 -4.60
N THR A 180 -16.26 11.57 -5.12
CA THR A 180 -15.53 12.73 -4.59
C THR A 180 -15.97 13.12 -3.18
N GLU A 181 -17.23 12.86 -2.81
CA GLU A 181 -17.78 13.09 -1.48
C GLU A 181 -17.05 12.24 -0.41
N ASP A 182 -16.76 10.98 -0.72
CA ASP A 182 -16.03 10.08 0.17
C ASP A 182 -14.55 10.50 0.27
N VAL A 183 -13.94 10.92 -0.84
CA VAL A 183 -12.59 11.48 -0.84
C VAL A 183 -12.52 12.75 0.02
N ALA A 184 -13.52 13.63 -0.07
CA ALA A 184 -13.59 14.88 0.71
C ALA A 184 -13.66 14.62 2.22
N ILE A 185 -14.47 13.63 2.65
CA ILE A 185 -14.57 13.23 4.07
C ILE A 185 -13.19 12.94 4.67
N LEU A 186 -12.35 12.23 3.92
CA LEU A 186 -10.99 11.88 4.35
C LEU A 186 -10.05 13.08 4.29
N LEU A 187 -10.11 13.91 3.24
CA LEU A 187 -9.26 15.11 3.15
C LEU A 187 -9.52 16.10 4.30
N ASP A 188 -10.77 16.19 4.78
CA ASP A 188 -11.18 17.01 5.92
C ASP A 188 -10.83 16.42 7.29
N SER A 189 -10.04 15.35 7.34
CA SER A 189 -9.60 14.72 8.59
C SER A 189 -8.32 15.33 9.18
N GLY A 190 -7.60 16.16 8.42
CA GLY A 190 -6.28 16.69 8.79
C GLY A 190 -5.11 15.82 8.31
N VAL A 191 -5.32 15.02 7.27
CA VAL A 191 -4.26 14.25 6.59
C VAL A 191 -3.17 15.18 6.03
N ASP A 192 -1.90 14.74 6.04
CA ASP A 192 -0.77 15.51 5.52
C ASP A 192 -0.41 15.09 4.08
N VAL A 193 -0.57 13.80 3.75
CA VAL A 193 -0.34 13.25 2.41
C VAL A 193 -1.49 12.34 2.02
N PHE A 194 -2.15 12.63 0.89
CA PHE A 194 -3.18 11.80 0.29
C PHE A 194 -2.58 10.95 -0.83
N ALA A 195 -2.56 9.64 -0.66
CA ALA A 195 -1.99 8.71 -1.61
C ALA A 195 -3.07 7.80 -2.20
N GLN A 196 -3.03 7.62 -3.52
CA GLN A 196 -3.72 6.55 -4.20
C GLN A 196 -2.87 6.06 -5.38
N ASN A 197 -2.57 4.77 -5.39
CA ASN A 197 -1.70 4.16 -6.37
C ASN A 197 -2.44 3.83 -7.67
N VAL A 198 -1.83 4.23 -8.79
CA VAL A 198 -2.23 3.77 -10.12
C VAL A 198 -1.76 2.34 -10.39
N GLU A 199 -0.70 1.91 -9.71
CA GLU A 199 -0.07 0.58 -9.68
C GLU A 199 0.61 0.14 -10.98
N THR A 200 0.02 0.44 -12.13
CA THR A 200 0.56 0.09 -13.45
C THR A 200 0.09 1.10 -14.51
N ILE A 201 0.51 0.89 -15.75
CA ILE A 201 0.17 1.73 -16.89
C ILE A 201 -1.25 1.46 -17.40
N GLU A 202 -1.82 2.35 -18.21
CA GLU A 202 -3.24 2.28 -18.65
C GLU A 202 -3.62 0.92 -19.25
N ARG A 203 -2.88 0.44 -20.25
CA ARG A 203 -3.11 -0.85 -20.94
C ARG A 203 -3.17 -2.06 -19.98
N LEU A 204 -2.41 -2.03 -18.89
CA LEU A 204 -2.29 -3.13 -17.93
C LEU A 204 -3.23 -2.99 -16.74
N THR A 205 -3.98 -1.90 -16.63
CA THR A 205 -4.83 -1.64 -15.45
C THR A 205 -5.81 -2.78 -15.17
N HIS A 206 -6.64 -3.20 -16.12
CA HIS A 206 -7.60 -4.30 -15.90
C HIS A 206 -6.97 -5.70 -15.87
N PRO A 207 -5.90 -5.99 -16.65
CA PRO A 207 -5.14 -7.22 -16.46
C PRO A 207 -4.53 -7.38 -15.05
N VAL A 208 -4.12 -6.28 -14.41
CA VAL A 208 -3.41 -6.28 -13.13
C VAL A 208 -4.31 -6.02 -11.92
N ARG A 209 -5.23 -5.06 -12.03
CA ARG A 209 -6.08 -4.56 -10.95
C ARG A 209 -7.50 -5.11 -11.09
N ASP A 210 -8.25 -5.10 -10.00
CA ASP A 210 -9.66 -5.45 -10.02
C ASP A 210 -10.43 -4.57 -11.02
N ASN A 211 -11.43 -5.13 -11.72
CA ASN A 211 -12.19 -4.42 -12.76
C ASN A 211 -12.85 -3.11 -12.28
N ARG A 212 -13.08 -2.96 -10.98
CA ARG A 212 -13.61 -1.72 -10.37
C ARG A 212 -12.57 -0.61 -10.24
N ALA A 213 -11.27 -0.92 -10.37
CA ALA A 213 -10.18 0.04 -10.27
C ALA A 213 -9.74 0.52 -11.66
N GLY A 214 -10.15 1.72 -12.06
CA GLY A 214 -9.81 2.32 -13.35
C GLY A 214 -8.58 3.23 -13.30
N TYR A 215 -7.82 3.30 -14.40
CA TYR A 215 -6.65 4.17 -14.55
C TYR A 215 -7.04 5.64 -14.38
N TRP A 216 -7.96 6.11 -15.23
CA TRP A 216 -8.48 7.48 -15.17
C TRP A 216 -9.28 7.77 -13.89
N GLN A 217 -9.93 6.77 -13.31
CA GLN A 217 -10.60 6.91 -12.01
C GLN A 217 -9.58 7.28 -10.92
N THR A 218 -8.48 6.53 -10.81
CA THR A 218 -7.40 6.83 -9.88
C THR A 218 -6.82 8.23 -10.12
N LEU A 219 -6.51 8.58 -11.37
CA LEU A 219 -5.96 9.89 -11.72
C LEU A 219 -6.91 11.04 -11.37
N ASN A 220 -8.22 10.85 -11.58
CA ASN A 220 -9.23 11.85 -11.25
C ASN A 220 -9.45 12.00 -9.73
N VAL A 221 -9.35 10.91 -8.96
CA VAL A 221 -9.36 10.96 -7.48
C VAL A 221 -8.18 11.80 -6.96
N LEU A 222 -6.98 11.58 -7.49
CA LEU A 222 -5.79 12.37 -7.13
C LEU A 222 -5.93 13.84 -7.54
N ALA A 223 -6.44 14.10 -8.74
CA ALA A 223 -6.68 15.46 -9.23
C ALA A 223 -7.71 16.21 -8.38
N PHE A 224 -8.79 15.53 -8.00
CA PHE A 224 -9.79 16.07 -7.09
C PHE A 224 -9.16 16.40 -5.73
N ALA A 225 -8.38 15.48 -5.15
CA ALA A 225 -7.70 15.74 -3.88
C ALA A 225 -6.81 16.97 -3.93
N LYS A 226 -6.02 17.11 -5.01
CA LYS A 226 -5.16 18.28 -5.21
C LYS A 226 -5.93 19.58 -5.36
N THR A 227 -7.09 19.54 -6.02
CA THR A 227 -7.94 20.72 -6.22
C THR A 227 -8.69 21.11 -4.94
N TYR A 228 -9.23 20.13 -4.23
CA TYR A 228 -10.01 20.31 -3.01
C TYR A 228 -9.14 20.78 -1.84
N ARG A 229 -7.94 20.22 -1.70
CA ARG A 229 -6.97 20.59 -0.65
C ARG A 229 -5.55 20.74 -1.23
N PRO A 230 -5.24 21.92 -1.83
CA PRO A 230 -3.93 22.16 -2.46
C PRO A 230 -2.73 22.07 -1.52
N ASP A 231 -2.97 22.26 -0.21
CA ASP A 231 -2.00 22.17 0.87
C ASP A 231 -1.62 20.72 1.24
N VAL A 232 -2.43 19.74 0.84
CA VAL A 232 -2.15 18.30 1.03
C VAL A 232 -1.35 17.80 -0.17
N LEU A 233 -0.24 17.10 0.10
CA LEU A 233 0.53 16.46 -0.97
C LEU A 233 -0.21 15.24 -1.50
N THR A 234 -0.20 15.09 -2.82
CA THR A 234 -0.74 13.91 -3.51
C THR A 234 0.35 12.96 -3.90
N LYS A 235 0.12 11.66 -3.72
CA LYS A 235 1.13 10.63 -3.97
C LYS A 235 0.55 9.43 -4.71
N THR A 236 1.36 8.82 -5.56
CA THR A 236 1.02 7.57 -6.23
C THR A 236 2.22 6.66 -6.39
N SER A 237 1.99 5.44 -6.85
CA SER A 237 3.01 4.42 -7.08
C SER A 237 2.77 3.66 -8.37
N LEU A 238 3.86 3.24 -9.01
CA LEU A 238 3.86 2.19 -10.04
C LEU A 238 4.78 1.05 -9.61
N MET A 239 4.30 -0.17 -9.86
CA MET A 239 5.12 -1.37 -9.83
C MET A 239 5.60 -1.70 -11.24
N LEU A 240 6.90 -1.92 -11.39
CA LEU A 240 7.53 -2.24 -12.66
C LEU A 240 7.85 -3.74 -12.72
N GLY A 241 7.79 -4.32 -13.91
CA GLY A 241 8.00 -5.74 -14.14
C GLY A 241 6.72 -6.56 -14.38
N LEU A 242 5.61 -5.89 -14.72
CA LEU A 242 4.30 -6.50 -15.01
C LEU A 242 4.00 -6.57 -16.52
N GLY A 243 4.94 -6.14 -17.37
CA GLY A 243 4.83 -6.16 -18.84
C GLY A 243 4.68 -4.77 -19.46
N GLU A 244 4.87 -3.72 -18.67
CA GLU A 244 4.97 -2.34 -19.14
C GLU A 244 6.31 -2.09 -19.84
N THR A 245 6.33 -1.23 -20.87
CA THR A 245 7.57 -0.66 -21.40
C THR A 245 7.96 0.61 -20.66
N ASP A 246 9.21 1.03 -20.80
CA ASP A 246 9.67 2.27 -20.16
C ASP A 246 8.98 3.51 -20.74
N GLU A 247 8.63 3.49 -22.03
CA GLU A 247 7.88 4.55 -22.70
C GLU A 247 6.46 4.69 -22.14
N GLU A 248 5.79 3.56 -21.85
CA GLU A 248 4.46 3.57 -21.21
C GLU A 248 4.52 4.11 -19.78
N VAL A 249 5.60 3.79 -19.05
CA VAL A 249 5.85 4.36 -17.71
C VAL A 249 6.06 5.86 -17.80
N ILE A 250 6.84 6.34 -18.78
CA ILE A 250 7.08 7.77 -19.01
C ILE A 250 5.78 8.48 -19.44
N ALA A 251 4.95 7.87 -20.27
CA ALA A 251 3.63 8.41 -20.64
C ALA A 251 2.71 8.51 -19.42
N THR A 252 2.74 7.50 -18.53
CA THR A 252 2.00 7.54 -17.27
C THR A 252 2.47 8.70 -16.38
N MET A 253 3.77 9.00 -16.36
CA MET A 253 4.29 10.19 -15.66
C MET A 253 3.71 11.49 -16.22
N ASP A 254 3.53 11.59 -17.55
CA ASP A 254 2.93 12.75 -18.18
C ASP A 254 1.46 12.93 -17.76
N ASP A 255 0.67 11.86 -17.75
CA ASP A 255 -0.72 11.90 -17.29
C ASP A 255 -0.82 12.31 -15.81
N LEU A 256 0.04 11.74 -14.95
CA LEU A 256 0.11 12.09 -13.54
C LEU A 256 0.45 13.57 -13.32
N LYS A 257 1.39 14.11 -14.11
CA LYS A 257 1.74 15.53 -14.03
C LYS A 257 0.64 16.45 -14.55
N GLN A 258 -0.10 16.06 -15.60
CA GLN A 258 -1.29 16.79 -16.03
C GLN A 258 -2.36 16.89 -14.94
N LYS A 259 -2.38 15.93 -14.00
CA LYS A 259 -3.27 15.91 -12.82
C LYS A 259 -2.65 16.55 -11.57
N ASN A 260 -1.49 17.20 -11.70
CA ASN A 260 -0.76 17.87 -10.62
C ASN A 260 -0.38 16.95 -9.45
N VAL A 261 -0.08 15.67 -9.73
CA VAL A 261 0.41 14.75 -8.70
C VAL A 261 1.80 15.19 -8.21
N ASP A 262 2.00 15.20 -6.90
CA ASP A 262 3.21 15.73 -6.27
C ASP A 262 4.32 14.68 -6.19
N ILE A 263 4.02 13.48 -5.70
CA ILE A 263 5.01 12.44 -5.40
C ILE A 263 4.73 11.17 -6.20
N LEU A 264 5.80 10.58 -6.75
CA LEU A 264 5.75 9.29 -7.42
C LEU A 264 6.70 8.29 -6.74
N THR A 265 6.25 7.05 -6.57
CA THR A 265 7.13 5.94 -6.18
C THR A 265 7.21 4.88 -7.27
N LEU A 266 8.42 4.41 -7.59
CA LEU A 266 8.68 3.37 -8.58
C LEU A 266 9.39 2.19 -7.91
N GLY A 267 8.75 1.03 -7.91
CA GLY A 267 9.28 -0.19 -7.27
C GLY A 267 9.22 -1.41 -8.17
N GLN A 268 10.07 -2.42 -7.93
CA GLN A 268 9.95 -3.70 -8.63
C GLN A 268 8.75 -4.48 -8.09
N TYR A 269 7.87 -4.94 -8.99
CA TYR A 269 6.86 -5.94 -8.69
C TYR A 269 7.54 -7.24 -8.24
N LEU A 270 7.16 -7.73 -7.07
CA LEU A 270 7.58 -9.03 -6.56
C LEU A 270 6.34 -9.91 -6.43
N GLN A 271 6.36 -11.03 -7.15
CA GLN A 271 5.28 -12.01 -7.11
C GLN A 271 5.09 -12.57 -5.69
N PRO A 272 3.94 -12.33 -5.03
CA PRO A 272 3.74 -12.79 -3.65
C PRO A 272 3.65 -14.30 -3.51
N THR A 273 2.92 -14.96 -4.42
CA THR A 273 2.75 -16.42 -4.47
C THR A 273 2.64 -16.90 -5.90
N LYS A 274 2.75 -18.21 -6.13
CA LYS A 274 2.62 -18.81 -7.47
C LYS A 274 1.27 -18.55 -8.16
N ASN A 275 0.24 -18.17 -7.41
CA ASN A 275 -1.10 -17.89 -7.96
C ASN A 275 -1.20 -16.45 -8.53
N HIS A 276 -0.26 -15.57 -8.20
CA HIS A 276 -0.27 -14.17 -8.66
C HIS A 276 0.40 -14.03 -10.03
N LEU A 277 0.24 -12.87 -10.66
CA LEU A 277 0.85 -12.57 -11.96
C LEU A 277 2.37 -12.89 -11.96
N PRO A 278 2.90 -13.49 -13.03
CA PRO A 278 4.33 -13.71 -13.16
C PRO A 278 5.06 -12.36 -13.27
N ILE A 279 6.36 -12.38 -12.96
CA ILE A 279 7.24 -11.24 -13.22
C ILE A 279 7.64 -11.32 -14.70
N GLU A 280 7.31 -10.29 -15.48
CA GLU A 280 7.65 -10.19 -16.91
C GLU A 280 9.09 -9.71 -17.12
N ARG A 281 9.58 -8.83 -16.24
CA ARG A 281 10.98 -8.38 -16.24
C ARG A 281 11.46 -7.95 -14.86
N TYR A 282 12.76 -8.13 -14.62
CA TYR A 282 13.44 -7.47 -13.51
C TYR A 282 14.08 -6.18 -14.01
N VAL A 283 13.57 -5.05 -13.55
CA VAL A 283 14.08 -3.73 -13.90
C VAL A 283 15.42 -3.50 -13.20
N THR A 284 16.41 -3.01 -13.94
CA THR A 284 17.76 -2.80 -13.41
C THR A 284 17.84 -1.53 -12.56
N PRO A 285 18.77 -1.44 -11.59
CA PRO A 285 18.98 -0.21 -10.82
C PRO A 285 19.20 1.03 -11.70
N GLU A 286 19.94 0.90 -12.80
CA GLU A 286 20.20 1.99 -13.75
C GLU A 286 18.91 2.49 -14.41
N THR A 287 17.98 1.58 -14.71
CA THR A 287 16.68 1.94 -15.26
C THR A 287 15.83 2.70 -14.22
N PHE A 288 15.85 2.27 -12.96
CA PHE A 288 15.21 3.02 -11.86
C PHE A 288 15.81 4.42 -11.69
N THR A 289 17.14 4.56 -11.78
CA THR A 289 17.83 5.86 -11.75
C THR A 289 17.37 6.75 -12.90
N ARG A 290 17.38 6.23 -14.13
CA ARG A 290 16.94 6.96 -15.32
C ARG A 290 15.50 7.43 -15.21
N LEU A 291 14.59 6.56 -14.77
CA LEU A 291 13.18 6.91 -14.59
C LEU A 291 12.98 7.96 -13.48
N ARG A 292 13.77 7.90 -12.39
CA ARG A 292 13.78 8.95 -11.37
C ARG A 292 14.16 10.30 -11.96
N GLU A 293 15.26 10.37 -12.70
CA GLU A 293 15.73 11.62 -13.31
C GLU A 293 14.68 12.22 -14.24
N ILE A 294 14.06 11.39 -15.09
CA ILE A 294 12.98 11.82 -15.98
C ILE A 294 11.79 12.36 -15.18
N GLY A 295 11.34 11.65 -14.13
CA GLY A 295 10.24 12.11 -13.30
C GLY A 295 10.55 13.45 -12.60
N LEU A 296 11.76 13.61 -12.07
CA LEU A 296 12.18 14.88 -11.48
C LEU A 296 12.21 16.02 -12.52
N GLN A 297 12.70 15.76 -13.73
CA GLN A 297 12.67 16.73 -14.85
C GLN A 297 11.25 17.12 -15.26
N LYS A 298 10.28 16.21 -15.16
CA LYS A 298 8.85 16.49 -15.39
C LYS A 298 8.19 17.30 -14.26
N GLY A 299 8.89 17.53 -13.15
CA GLY A 299 8.43 18.40 -12.06
C GLY A 299 7.61 17.69 -10.98
N PHE A 300 7.84 16.40 -10.72
CA PHE A 300 7.42 15.81 -9.45
C PHE A 300 8.19 16.46 -8.30
N PHE A 301 7.52 16.65 -7.16
CA PHE A 301 8.15 17.12 -5.93
C PHE A 301 9.24 16.15 -5.45
N GLU A 302 8.99 14.84 -5.60
CA GLU A 302 9.93 13.76 -5.32
C GLU A 302 9.55 12.50 -6.11
N VAL A 303 10.55 11.72 -6.54
CA VAL A 303 10.36 10.44 -7.26
C VAL A 303 11.14 9.30 -6.62
N ALA A 304 10.65 8.74 -5.52
CA ALA A 304 11.36 7.62 -4.88
C ALA A 304 11.40 6.41 -5.82
N SER A 305 12.59 5.97 -6.20
CA SER A 305 12.75 4.96 -7.26
C SER A 305 13.81 3.95 -6.87
N GLY A 306 13.50 2.67 -7.00
CA GLY A 306 14.46 1.59 -6.78
C GLY A 306 13.78 0.23 -6.63
N PRO A 307 14.53 -0.88 -6.76
CA PRO A 307 13.92 -2.21 -6.79
C PRO A 307 13.09 -2.56 -5.55
N LEU A 308 13.56 -2.17 -4.37
CA LEU A 308 12.87 -2.43 -3.09
C LEU A 308 11.93 -1.30 -2.66
N VAL A 309 11.81 -0.21 -3.41
CA VAL A 309 10.89 0.87 -3.07
C VAL A 309 9.45 0.33 -3.06
N ARG A 310 8.68 0.81 -2.09
CA ARG A 310 7.24 0.57 -1.92
C ARG A 310 6.59 1.91 -1.62
N SER A 311 5.28 2.02 -1.81
CA SER A 311 4.53 3.25 -1.55
C SER A 311 4.79 3.80 -0.15
N SER A 312 4.90 2.94 0.87
CA SER A 312 5.18 3.36 2.26
C SER A 312 6.65 3.22 2.70
N TYR A 313 7.55 2.77 1.82
CA TYR A 313 8.96 2.58 2.19
C TYR A 313 9.60 3.92 2.53
N ARG A 314 10.14 4.05 3.75
CA ARG A 314 10.81 5.26 4.27
C ARG A 314 10.04 6.56 3.98
N ALA A 315 8.70 6.51 4.06
CA ALA A 315 7.84 7.64 3.73
C ALA A 315 8.12 8.88 4.59
N ASP A 316 8.66 8.69 5.79
CA ASP A 316 9.19 9.74 6.68
C ASP A 316 10.26 10.63 6.01
N ARG A 317 10.97 10.11 5.00
CA ARG A 317 12.02 10.83 4.27
C ARG A 317 11.57 11.50 3.00
N VAL A 318 10.32 11.33 2.57
CA VAL A 318 9.88 11.86 1.26
C VAL A 318 10.06 13.38 1.15
N PHE A 319 9.94 14.09 2.28
CA PHE A 319 10.16 15.54 2.36
C PHE A 319 11.63 15.97 2.25
N LYS A 320 12.59 15.05 2.40
CA LYS A 320 14.03 15.32 2.27
C LYS A 320 14.51 15.36 0.82
N LYS A 321 13.71 14.83 -0.11
CA LYS A 321 13.99 14.79 -1.55
C LYS A 321 15.32 14.11 -1.95
N ASP A 322 15.72 13.11 -1.17
CA ASP A 322 17.01 12.44 -1.28
C ASP A 322 16.89 10.98 -1.73
N ASN A 323 15.87 10.65 -2.53
CA ASN A 323 15.51 9.29 -2.91
C ASN A 323 15.32 8.38 -1.69
N LEU A 324 14.72 8.91 -0.63
CA LEU A 324 14.57 8.23 0.64
C LEU A 324 15.91 7.81 1.26
N GLY A 325 17.02 8.45 0.91
CA GLY A 325 18.38 8.08 1.32
C GLY A 325 18.90 6.78 0.69
N LEU A 326 18.33 6.33 -0.42
CA LEU A 326 18.82 5.18 -1.18
C LEU A 326 20.02 5.57 -2.06
N GLN A 327 21.08 4.78 -1.98
CA GLN A 327 22.14 4.74 -3.00
C GLN A 327 21.73 3.68 -4.02
N LEU A 328 21.47 4.10 -5.26
CA LEU A 328 21.14 3.21 -6.37
C LEU A 328 22.41 2.63 -6.99
#